data_AF-A0A1Z9PP36-F1
#
_entry.id   AF-A0A1Z9PP36-F1
#
_cell.length_a   1.000
_cell.length_b   1.000
_cell.length_c   1.000
_cell.angle_alpha   90.00
_cell.angle_beta   90.00
_cell.angle_gamma   90.00
#
_symmetry.space_group_name_H-M   'P 1'
#
loop_
_entity.id
_entity.type
_entity.pdbx_description
1 polymer ?
#
loop_
_entity_poly.entity_id
_entity_poly.type
_entity_poly.pdbx_seq_one_letter_code
_entity_poly.pdbx_strand_id
1 'polypeptide(L)'
;MVKIIKFPADKKLRYSEKFLKKVDPNKIGDFIAKENPDLSIRAADAMALAVIYSTYLQLVFDEEGSKVPLDVMNKFEQNDHDTFCWWNNDPKTLH
;
A
#
# COMPACT_ATOMS: atom_id res chain seq x y z
N MET A 1 -11.34 -25.26 -39.03
CA MET A 1 -10.22 -24.95 -38.14
C MET A 1 -10.64 -23.85 -37.18
N VAL A 2 -10.65 -24.10 -35.87
CA VAL A 2 -10.94 -23.07 -34.87
C VAL A 2 -9.63 -22.35 -34.53
N LYS A 3 -9.53 -21.05 -34.81
CA LYS A 3 -8.39 -20.24 -34.38
C LYS A 3 -8.55 -19.95 -32.89
N ILE A 4 -7.74 -20.59 -32.06
CA ILE A 4 -7.61 -20.22 -30.65
C ILE A 4 -6.88 -18.87 -30.61
N ILE A 5 -7.61 -17.82 -30.30
CA ILE A 5 -7.05 -16.48 -30.07
C ILE A 5 -6.40 -16.52 -28.68
N LYS A 6 -5.06 -16.61 -28.62
CA LYS A 6 -4.33 -16.36 -27.38
C LYS A 6 -4.19 -14.85 -27.22
N PHE A 7 -4.80 -14.29 -26.17
CA PHE A 7 -4.56 -12.91 -25.78
C PHE A 7 -3.07 -12.71 -25.45
N PRO A 8 -2.42 -11.62 -25.91
CA PRO A 8 -1.02 -11.39 -25.60
C PRO A 8 -0.85 -11.26 -24.08
N ALA A 9 0.04 -12.09 -23.51
CA ALA A 9 0.32 -12.17 -22.08
C ALA A 9 1.20 -11.01 -21.56
N ASP A 10 1.34 -9.94 -22.32
CA ASP A 10 2.09 -8.77 -21.89
C ASP A 10 1.19 -7.84 -21.07
N LYS A 11 0.81 -8.30 -19.87
CA LYS A 11 0.41 -7.39 -18.81
C LYS A 11 1.65 -6.60 -18.43
N LYS A 12 1.90 -5.49 -19.13
CA LYS A 12 2.92 -4.51 -18.69
C LYS A 12 2.66 -4.25 -17.21
N LEU A 13 3.68 -4.56 -16.38
CA LEU A 13 3.64 -4.26 -14.95
C LEU A 13 3.17 -2.83 -14.77
N ARG A 14 2.13 -2.69 -13.94
CA ARG A 14 1.56 -1.40 -13.61
C ARG A 14 2.61 -0.54 -12.91
N TYR A 15 2.45 0.77 -12.97
CA TYR A 15 3.40 1.70 -12.37
C TYR A 15 3.48 1.51 -10.85
N SER A 16 2.34 1.31 -10.19
CA SER A 16 2.22 0.96 -8.77
C SER A 16 3.07 -0.27 -8.40
N GLU A 17 3.01 -1.33 -9.21
CA GLU A 17 3.79 -2.56 -9.01
C GLU A 17 5.29 -2.34 -9.24
N LYS A 18 5.66 -1.48 -10.21
CA LYS A 18 7.06 -1.10 -10.45
C LYS A 18 7.62 -0.27 -9.30
N PHE A 19 6.81 0.62 -8.73
CA PHE A 19 7.17 1.41 -7.56
C PHE A 19 7.52 0.51 -6.38
N LEU A 20 6.63 -0.42 -6.01
CA LEU A 20 6.89 -1.36 -4.90
C LEU A 20 8.16 -2.20 -5.11
N LYS A 21 8.45 -2.61 -6.34
CA LYS A 21 9.66 -3.39 -6.65
C LYS A 21 10.96 -2.60 -6.56
N LYS A 22 10.89 -1.28 -6.68
CA LYS A 22 12.08 -0.40 -6.76
C LYS A 22 12.37 0.33 -5.46
N VAL A 23 11.34 0.57 -4.65
CA VAL A 23 11.49 1.31 -3.40
C VAL A 23 12.23 0.46 -2.35
N ASP A 24 13.12 1.10 -1.61
CA ASP A 24 13.93 0.48 -0.57
C ASP A 24 13.50 1.04 0.79
N PRO A 25 12.76 0.28 1.61
CA PRO A 25 12.29 0.73 2.92
C PRO A 25 13.42 1.14 3.86
N ASN A 26 14.58 0.47 3.80
CA ASN A 26 15.69 0.74 4.70
C ASN A 26 16.27 2.13 4.46
N LYS A 27 16.42 2.54 3.19
CA LYS A 27 16.91 3.88 2.86
C LYS A 27 15.99 4.99 3.35
N ILE A 28 14.68 4.74 3.32
CA ILE A 28 13.68 5.68 3.83
C ILE A 28 13.71 5.69 5.37
N GLY A 29 13.81 4.52 6.01
CA GLY A 29 13.95 4.39 7.46
C GLY A 29 15.21 5.09 7.99
N ASP A 30 16.35 4.84 7.35
CA ASP A 30 17.65 5.48 7.66
C ASP A 30 17.56 7.01 7.53
N PHE A 31 16.89 7.50 6.48
CA PHE A 31 16.67 8.94 6.29
C PHE A 31 15.80 9.51 7.42
N ILE A 32 14.68 8.87 7.75
CA ILE A 32 13.77 9.32 8.82
C ILE A 32 14.48 9.31 10.17
N ALA A 33 15.23 8.26 10.49
CA ALA A 33 15.99 8.14 11.73
C ALA A 33 17.10 9.20 11.83
N LYS A 34 17.76 9.52 10.72
CA LYS A 34 18.79 10.57 10.67
C LYS A 34 18.22 11.96 10.95
N GLU A 35 17.05 12.26 10.39
CA GLU A 35 16.38 13.55 10.60
C GLU A 35 15.70 13.65 11.98
N ASN A 36 15.45 12.52 12.65
CA ASN A 36 14.78 12.45 13.96
C ASN A 36 15.59 11.58 14.95
N PRO A 37 16.67 12.12 15.55
CA PRO A 37 17.59 11.34 16.39
C PRO A 37 16.94 10.71 17.64
N ASP A 38 15.86 11.32 18.15
CA ASP A 38 15.12 10.83 19.32
C ASP A 38 14.13 9.70 18.96
N LEU A 39 13.90 9.47 17.65
CA LEU A 39 13.00 8.43 17.18
C LEU A 39 13.71 7.07 17.21
N SER A 40 13.04 6.06 17.78
CA SER A 40 13.58 4.70 17.72
C SER A 40 13.69 4.21 16.27
N ILE A 41 14.74 3.44 15.97
CA ILE A 41 14.95 2.83 14.64
C ILE A 41 13.70 2.07 14.19
N ARG A 42 13.09 1.29 15.09
CA ARG A 42 11.85 0.56 14.81
C ARG A 42 10.69 1.46 14.38
N ALA A 43 10.56 2.63 15.01
CA ALA A 43 9.52 3.59 14.64
C ALA A 43 9.83 4.24 13.28
N ALA A 44 11.09 4.54 12.98
CA ALA A 44 11.50 5.02 11.66
C ALA A 44 11.22 3.99 10.54
N ASP A 45 11.52 2.71 10.78
CA ASP A 45 11.22 1.62 9.85
C ASP A 45 9.71 1.47 9.62
N ALA A 46 8.91 1.54 10.70
CA ALA A 46 7.45 1.49 10.60
C ALA A 46 6.89 2.68 9.80
N MET A 47 7.43 3.88 10.01
CA MET A 47 7.07 5.07 9.23
C MET A 47 7.43 4.91 7.75
N ALA A 48 8.62 4.36 7.45
CA ALA A 48 9.03 4.10 6.08
C ALA A 48 8.04 3.17 5.37
N LEU A 49 7.63 2.08 6.03
CA LEU A 49 6.60 1.18 5.50
C LEU A 49 5.27 1.91 5.28
N ALA A 50 4.81 2.71 6.24
CA ALA A 50 3.55 3.46 6.13
C ALA A 50 3.56 4.41 4.92
N VAL A 51 4.65 5.14 4.70
CA VAL A 51 4.81 6.07 3.57
C VAL A 51 4.79 5.31 2.24
N ILE A 52 5.51 4.18 2.16
CA ILE A 52 5.56 3.36 0.94
C ILE A 52 4.16 2.85 0.59
N TYR A 53 3.46 2.25 1.55
CA TYR A 53 2.14 1.66 1.28
C TYR A 53 1.05 2.71 1.04
N SER A 54 1.13 3.88 1.68
CA SER A 54 0.26 5.02 1.37
C SER A 54 0.47 5.51 -0.07
N THR A 55 1.73 5.65 -0.50
CA THR A 55 2.06 6.04 -1.88
C THR A 55 1.59 4.99 -2.87
N TYR A 56 1.82 3.71 -2.58
CA TYR A 56 1.35 2.61 -3.42
C TYR A 56 -0.18 2.63 -3.58
N LEU A 57 -0.92 2.85 -2.49
CA LEU A 57 -2.38 2.94 -2.51
C LEU A 57 -2.87 4.04 -3.45
N GLN A 58 -2.27 5.24 -3.38
CA GLN A 58 -2.59 6.35 -4.29
C GLN A 58 -2.36 5.96 -5.75
N LEU A 59 -1.21 5.36 -6.06
CA LEU A 59 -0.89 4.92 -7.43
C LEU A 59 -1.87 3.87 -7.95
N VAL A 60 -2.32 2.96 -7.10
CA VAL A 60 -3.33 1.94 -7.49
C VAL A 60 -4.66 2.61 -7.81
N PHE A 61 -5.11 3.57 -7.01
CA PHE A 61 -6.37 4.27 -7.29
C PHE A 61 -6.33 5.08 -8.59
N ASP A 62 -5.22 5.78 -8.83
CA ASP A 62 -4.99 6.50 -10.08
C ASP A 62 -5.04 5.56 -11.29
N GLU A 63 -4.46 4.36 -11.18
CA GLU A 63 -4.44 3.36 -12.24
C GLU A 63 -5.81 2.70 -12.49
N GLU A 64 -6.57 2.45 -11.44
CA GLU A 64 -7.91 1.83 -11.53
C GLU A 64 -8.99 2.84 -11.92
N GLY A 65 -8.64 4.14 -12.08
CA GLY A 65 -9.60 5.22 -12.37
C GLY A 65 -10.68 5.35 -11.29
N SER A 66 -10.41 4.79 -10.11
CA SER A 66 -11.36 4.70 -9.00
C SER A 66 -11.15 5.91 -8.10
N LYS A 67 -12.24 6.59 -7.76
CA LYS A 67 -12.17 7.57 -6.67
C LYS A 67 -11.85 6.80 -5.39
N VAL A 68 -10.80 7.22 -4.71
CA VAL A 68 -10.47 6.73 -3.38
C VAL A 68 -11.74 6.79 -2.53
N PRO A 69 -12.20 5.68 -1.92
CA PRO A 69 -13.36 5.70 -1.03
C PRO A 69 -13.03 6.64 0.14
N LEU A 70 -13.63 7.83 0.12
CA LEU A 70 -13.34 8.89 1.10
C LEU A 70 -13.63 8.41 2.53
N ASP A 71 -14.60 7.52 2.69
CA ASP A 71 -14.94 6.89 3.95
C ASP A 71 -13.81 6.01 4.50
N VAL A 72 -13.16 5.22 3.64
CA VAL A 72 -12.02 4.36 4.02
C VAL A 72 -10.79 5.21 4.37
N MET A 73 -10.47 6.25 3.60
CA MET A 73 -9.33 7.13 3.93
C MET A 73 -9.58 7.95 5.18
N ASN A 74 -10.79 8.49 5.37
CA ASN A 74 -11.14 9.21 6.58
C ASN A 74 -11.00 8.32 7.82
N LYS A 75 -11.41 7.05 7.74
CA LYS A 75 -11.23 6.09 8.84
C LYS A 75 -9.75 5.77 9.09
N PHE A 76 -8.94 5.68 8.05
CA PHE A 76 -7.49 5.51 8.18
C PHE A 76 -6.84 6.71 8.87
N GLU A 77 -7.17 7.94 8.45
CA GLU A 77 -6.67 9.19 9.06
C GLU A 77 -7.13 9.37 10.51
N GLN A 78 -8.33 8.90 10.83
CA GLN A 78 -8.87 8.89 12.20
C GLN A 78 -8.29 7.77 13.08
N ASN A 79 -7.41 6.93 12.52
CA ASN A 79 -6.79 5.82 13.23
C ASN A 79 -7.84 4.85 13.81
N ASP A 80 -8.92 4.60 13.05
CA ASP A 80 -9.97 3.66 13.41
C ASP A 80 -9.45 2.22 13.31
N HIS A 81 -8.73 1.79 14.34
CA HIS A 81 -8.12 0.47 14.43
C HIS A 81 -9.17 -0.64 14.35
N ASP A 82 -10.40 -0.42 14.81
CA ASP A 82 -11.46 -1.43 14.77
C ASP A 82 -11.91 -1.75 13.33
N THR A 83 -11.84 -0.76 12.43
CA THR A 83 -12.14 -0.98 11.00
C THR A 83 -11.07 -1.84 10.31
N PHE A 84 -9.79 -1.70 10.66
CA PHE A 84 -8.68 -2.28 9.89
C PHE A 84 -7.89 -3.39 10.60
N CYS A 85 -7.95 -3.50 11.93
CA CYS A 85 -7.30 -4.56 12.70
C CYS A 85 -8.28 -5.70 12.94
N TRP A 86 -8.50 -6.53 11.92
CA TRP A 86 -9.26 -7.76 12.07
C TRP A 86 -8.42 -8.80 12.81
N TRP A 87 -8.69 -8.97 14.10
CA TRP A 87 -8.13 -10.10 14.86
C TRP A 87 -8.91 -11.38 14.48
N ASN A 88 -8.24 -12.53 14.44
CA ASN A 88 -8.78 -13.84 13.98
C ASN A 88 -10.12 -14.31 14.60
N ASN A 89 -10.67 -13.60 15.58
CA ASN A 89 -11.92 -13.94 16.29
C ASN A 89 -13.09 -12.97 16.02
N ASP A 90 -12.96 -11.98 15.12
CA ASP A 90 -14.08 -11.13 14.72
C ASP A 90 -14.85 -11.78 13.54
N PRO A 91 -16.14 -12.16 13.69
CA PRO A 91 -16.91 -12.89 12.68
C PRO A 91 -17.28 -12.07 11.43
N LYS A 92 -16.63 -10.93 11.17
CA LYS A 92 -16.82 -10.14 9.96
C LYS A 92 -16.04 -10.74 8.79
N THR A 93 -16.41 -11.94 8.37
CA THR A 93 -16.07 -12.44 7.03
C THR A 93 -16.98 -11.78 6.01
N LEU A 94 -16.40 -11.33 4.89
CA LEU A 94 -17.13 -10.84 3.70
C LEU A 94 -18.38 -11.69 3.43
N HIS A 95 -19.56 -11.07 3.54
CA HIS A 95 -20.81 -11.59 2.99
C HIS A 95 -20.97 -11.09 1.56
#